data_AF-A0A7E6F986-F1
#
_entry.id   AF-A0A7E6F986-F1
#
_cell.length_a   1.000
_cell.length_b   1.000
_cell.length_c   1.000
_cell.angle_alpha   90.00
_cell.angle_beta   90.00
_cell.angle_gamma   90.00
#
_symmetry.space_group_name_H-M   'P 1'
#
loop_
_entity.id
_entity.type
_entity.pdbx_description
1 polymer ?
#
loop_
_entity_poly.entity_id
_entity_poly.type
_entity_poly.pdbx_seq_one_letter_code
_entity_poly.pdbx_strand_id
1 'polypeptide(L)'
;MKSVNSLIVAGWTVSAVALMVTHKTSFNISPRTMGKLIDYIFLKNCLTCYDCWGIKIWQDCHHYKLSDILYCCGSLEINPNTNMCYKPSIIGISDKNTLVRVCAETGRMFNKVFLSGKLHFRTIEWDDPQYSIAISSTTITTFSQPDQNRTLCKAIALFSVAPLKFIGMFTLDSKIFGPKFEDGLVTDNLLIINYRGGFVELYSMDFILKHYVLYEAQLCEPDPVTGHVVGLYPHGLPFNIKIKAQPPLMLRVKSVDHDIQFGGFPFHMLLASEHRGVFYVKSLVDNNLIQGGLLDLGNEKSIEDDTAVFHPDVHNKIILYGGSTIRILKLVNDVNSQKCIRLQKEILLDQIYKSPMLNNVTRSGRHVRSAFNSRATCYQSTVNDVIYDSELDTFAILTQDQNDCFSCNLNTRIRIYDNETCDQLGEIKIDLPTDEVIDSNFFLNCGTLIRISKSTANKFVCTVYKPIQ
;
A
#
# COMPACT_ATOMS: atom_id res chain seq x y z
N MET A 1 -8.05 -38.63 -18.78
CA MET A 1 -6.57 -38.60 -18.80
C MET A 1 -6.14 -37.23 -19.32
N LYS A 2 -5.41 -36.48 -18.47
CA LYS A 2 -4.48 -35.32 -18.66
C LYS A 2 -4.71 -34.39 -19.88
N SER A 3 -4.69 -33.05 -19.80
CA SER A 3 -4.09 -32.13 -18.82
C SER A 3 -4.72 -30.74 -18.90
N VAL A 4 -4.86 -30.11 -17.74
CA VAL A 4 -5.15 -28.70 -17.47
C VAL A 4 -3.87 -27.88 -17.64
N ASN A 5 -3.94 -26.67 -18.19
CA ASN A 5 -2.95 -25.61 -17.99
C ASN A 5 -3.69 -24.28 -17.74
N SER A 6 -3.62 -23.82 -16.50
CA SER A 6 -4.12 -22.54 -15.98
C SER A 6 -3.04 -21.47 -16.11
N LEU A 7 -3.38 -20.33 -16.73
CA LEU A 7 -2.59 -19.10 -16.73
C LEU A 7 -2.68 -18.44 -15.35
N ILE A 8 -1.55 -18.11 -14.73
CA ILE A 8 -1.43 -17.41 -13.46
C ILE A 8 -1.22 -15.92 -13.78
N VAL A 9 -2.15 -15.07 -13.33
CA VAL A 9 -2.10 -13.61 -13.39
C VAL A 9 -1.42 -13.10 -12.12
N ALA A 10 -0.39 -12.27 -12.28
CA ALA A 10 0.43 -11.72 -11.21
C ALA A 10 -0.20 -10.41 -10.69
N GLY A 11 -0.73 -10.44 -9.46
CA GLY A 11 -1.18 -9.26 -8.72
C GLY A 11 -0.23 -9.01 -7.55
N TRP A 12 0.29 -7.79 -7.44
CA TRP A 12 1.38 -7.42 -6.53
C TRP A 12 0.90 -6.44 -5.45
N THR A 13 1.05 -6.83 -4.19
CA THR A 13 1.26 -5.93 -3.05
C THR A 13 2.35 -6.56 -2.17
N VAL A 14 3.52 -5.92 -2.12
CA VAL A 14 4.57 -6.24 -1.14
C VAL A 14 4.68 -5.04 -0.22
N SER A 15 4.14 -5.18 1.00
CA SER A 15 4.42 -4.27 2.11
C SER A 15 5.87 -4.45 2.52
N ALA A 16 6.75 -3.65 1.92
CA ALA A 16 8.11 -3.43 2.36
C ALA A 16 8.65 -2.16 1.71
N VAL A 17 8.53 -1.04 2.42
CA VAL A 17 9.58 -0.05 2.71
C VAL A 17 8.89 1.19 3.25
N ALA A 18 8.95 1.31 4.57
CA ALA A 18 8.66 2.53 5.27
C ALA A 18 9.77 3.56 4.97
N LEU A 19 9.40 4.62 4.26
CA LEU A 19 10.10 5.90 4.26
C LEU A 19 9.05 7.00 4.10
N MET A 20 9.19 8.00 4.96
CA MET A 20 8.24 9.06 5.28
C MET A 20 8.14 10.11 4.18
N VAL A 21 6.95 10.71 4.01
CA VAL A 21 6.72 12.13 4.36
C VAL A 21 5.27 12.32 4.85
N THR A 22 5.15 13.06 5.94
CA THR A 22 3.94 13.63 6.53
C THR A 22 3.48 14.86 5.73
N HIS A 23 2.27 14.85 5.18
CA HIS A 23 1.19 15.82 5.44
C HIS A 23 0.05 15.70 4.41
N LYS A 24 -1.18 15.61 4.95
CA LYS A 24 -2.51 15.68 4.30
C LYS A 24 -2.83 14.55 3.29
N THR A 25 -3.46 13.53 3.87
CA THR A 25 -3.84 12.26 3.28
C THR A 25 -4.81 12.39 2.10
N SER A 26 -4.32 11.98 0.93
CA SER A 26 -5.07 11.01 0.14
C SER A 26 -4.95 9.63 0.80
N PHE A 27 -6.07 9.07 1.21
CA PHE A 27 -6.17 7.73 1.80
C PHE A 27 -6.22 6.74 0.64
N ASN A 28 -5.40 5.69 0.63
CA ASN A 28 -5.54 4.61 -0.33
C ASN A 28 -5.83 3.30 0.41
N ILE A 29 -7.04 2.77 0.27
CA ILE A 29 -7.48 1.50 0.88
C ILE A 29 -7.73 0.53 -0.27
N SER A 30 -6.68 0.02 -0.91
CA SER A 30 -6.81 -1.09 -1.87
C SER A 30 -6.37 -2.40 -1.21
N PRO A 31 -7.24 -3.41 -1.05
CA PRO A 31 -6.82 -4.79 -0.93
C PRO A 31 -6.74 -5.41 -2.32
N ARG A 32 -5.68 -5.06 -3.05
CA ARG A 32 -5.29 -5.84 -4.23
C ARG A 32 -4.88 -7.25 -3.78
N THR A 33 -5.82 -8.18 -3.94
CA THR A 33 -5.65 -9.64 -4.09
C THR A 33 -4.61 -10.27 -3.16
N MET A 34 -5.08 -10.80 -2.03
CA MET A 34 -4.34 -11.73 -1.16
C MET A 34 -4.05 -13.07 -1.87
N GLY A 35 -3.16 -13.04 -2.86
CA GLY A 35 -2.38 -14.20 -3.28
C GLY A 35 -1.30 -14.44 -2.23
N LYS A 36 -1.46 -15.48 -1.41
CA LYS A 36 -0.44 -15.91 -0.44
C LYS A 36 0.92 -16.10 -1.11
N LEU A 37 1.84 -15.16 -0.89
CA LEU A 37 3.26 -15.47 -0.74
C LEU A 37 3.69 -15.02 0.65
N ILE A 38 4.08 -15.99 1.47
CA ILE A 38 4.74 -15.76 2.76
C ILE A 38 6.16 -15.33 2.42
N ASP A 39 6.36 -14.05 2.12
CA ASP A 39 7.69 -13.50 1.92
C ASP A 39 8.25 -13.11 3.29
N TYR A 40 9.15 -13.95 3.80
CA TYR A 40 9.98 -13.59 4.94
C TYR A 40 11.04 -12.60 4.48
N ILE A 41 11.09 -11.41 5.06
CA ILE A 41 12.26 -10.53 4.89
C ILE A 41 13.42 -11.16 5.68
N PHE A 42 14.23 -11.93 4.98
CA PHE A 42 15.56 -12.25 5.47
C PHE A 42 16.42 -10.98 5.34
N LEU A 43 16.51 -10.20 6.42
CA LEU A 43 17.57 -9.19 6.60
C LEU A 43 18.98 -9.81 6.67
N LYS A 44 19.14 -11.07 6.24
CA LYS A 44 20.40 -11.78 6.13
C LYS A 44 21.25 -11.28 4.95
N ASN A 45 20.63 -10.62 3.96
CA ASN A 45 21.31 -10.11 2.76
C ASN A 45 21.29 -8.57 2.62
N CYS A 46 20.57 -7.84 3.47
CA CYS A 46 20.78 -6.40 3.62
C CYS A 46 22.02 -6.20 4.50
N LEU A 47 23.21 -6.42 3.91
CA LEU A 47 24.49 -6.17 4.59
C LEU A 47 24.63 -4.70 5.01
N THR A 48 23.81 -3.80 4.46
CA THR A 48 23.81 -2.37 4.72
C THR A 48 22.47 -1.73 4.33
N CYS A 49 21.74 -1.16 5.30
CA CYS A 49 20.65 -0.20 5.03
C CYS A 49 21.25 1.20 4.99
N TYR A 50 20.72 2.08 4.14
CA TYR A 50 21.17 3.46 4.01
C TYR A 50 20.02 4.42 4.29
N ASP A 51 20.29 5.57 4.90
CA ASP A 51 19.30 6.64 5.05
C ASP A 51 19.23 7.49 3.78
N CYS A 52 18.36 8.50 3.78
CA CYS A 52 18.24 9.47 2.68
C CYS A 52 19.56 10.20 2.37
N TRP A 53 20.53 10.18 3.28
CA TRP A 53 21.85 10.78 3.10
C TRP A 53 22.89 9.78 2.57
N GLY A 54 22.55 8.50 2.43
CA GLY A 54 23.50 7.45 2.06
C GLY A 54 24.40 7.04 3.23
N ILE A 55 24.01 7.35 4.47
CA ILE A 55 24.69 6.91 5.68
C ILE A 55 24.26 5.48 5.97
N LYS A 56 25.24 4.62 6.20
CA LYS A 56 25.08 3.22 6.59
C LYS A 56 24.33 3.12 7.93
N ILE A 57 23.04 2.83 7.88
CA ILE A 57 22.15 2.65 9.04
C ILE A 57 22.43 1.30 9.73
N TRP A 58 22.75 0.23 8.97
CA TRP A 58 22.81 -1.13 9.53
C TRP A 58 24.15 -1.83 9.27
N GLN A 59 24.75 -2.31 10.37
CA GLN A 59 25.84 -3.29 10.37
C GLN A 59 25.64 -4.17 11.62
N ASP A 60 25.42 -5.48 11.41
CA ASP A 60 25.32 -6.53 12.44
C ASP A 60 24.07 -6.61 13.35
N CYS A 61 22.99 -7.19 12.85
CA CYS A 61 21.90 -7.73 13.68
C CYS A 61 21.54 -9.17 13.29
N HIS A 62 22.37 -10.14 13.69
CA HIS A 62 22.15 -11.57 13.38
C HIS A 62 20.95 -12.24 14.08
N HIS A 63 20.08 -11.51 14.80
CA HIS A 63 19.28 -12.13 15.87
C HIS A 63 17.76 -12.24 15.63
N TYR A 64 17.16 -11.51 14.68
CA TYR A 64 15.70 -11.53 14.52
C TYR A 64 15.24 -11.56 13.06
N LYS A 65 14.41 -12.54 12.74
CA LYS A 65 13.71 -12.66 11.46
C LYS A 65 12.40 -11.89 11.59
N LEU A 66 12.28 -10.76 10.91
CA LEU A 66 11.08 -9.91 10.94
C LEU A 66 10.14 -10.30 9.79
N SER A 67 8.85 -10.41 10.08
CA SER A 67 7.83 -10.68 9.07
C SER A 67 7.31 -9.40 8.41
N ASP A 68 7.25 -8.31 9.17
CA ASP A 68 6.75 -7.01 8.71
C ASP A 68 7.34 -5.88 9.57
N ILE A 69 7.51 -4.69 9.00
CA ILE A 69 8.26 -3.57 9.59
C ILE A 69 7.69 -2.19 9.26
N LEU A 70 7.84 -1.25 10.20
CA LEU A 70 7.64 0.19 10.03
C LEU A 70 8.91 0.94 10.46
N TYR A 71 9.21 2.02 9.76
CA TYR A 71 10.27 2.96 10.11
C TYR A 71 9.66 4.18 10.79
N CYS A 72 10.15 4.48 11.98
CA CYS A 72 9.71 5.59 12.81
C CYS A 72 10.88 6.53 13.06
N CYS A 73 10.79 7.75 12.56
CA CYS A 73 11.69 8.87 12.76
C CYS A 73 10.83 10.03 13.26
N GLY A 74 11.27 10.72 14.31
CA GLY A 74 10.53 11.86 14.81
C GLY A 74 10.46 12.98 13.76
N SER A 75 9.40 13.79 13.81
CA SER A 75 9.33 15.05 13.07
C SER A 75 10.58 15.91 13.34
N LEU A 76 11.04 16.64 12.31
CA LEU A 76 12.14 17.61 12.40
C LEU A 76 11.94 18.65 13.51
N GLU A 77 10.68 18.88 13.91
CA GLU A 77 10.30 19.81 14.98
C GLU A 77 10.67 19.30 16.39
N ILE A 78 10.86 17.99 16.56
CA ILE A 78 11.13 17.37 17.86
C ILE A 78 12.60 16.97 17.92
N ASN A 79 13.37 17.58 18.84
CA ASN A 79 14.78 17.21 19.01
C ASN A 79 14.92 15.79 19.61
N PRO A 80 15.39 14.79 18.83
CA PRO A 80 15.48 13.41 19.30
C PRO A 80 16.59 13.20 20.34
N ASN A 81 17.53 14.14 20.48
CA ASN A 81 18.58 14.08 21.48
C ASN A 81 18.06 14.32 22.90
N THR A 82 16.94 15.04 23.03
CA THR A 82 16.30 15.30 24.33
C THR A 82 15.25 14.25 24.71
N ASN A 83 14.71 13.50 23.75
CA ASN A 83 13.66 12.52 24.01
C ASN A 83 13.92 11.20 23.27
N MET A 84 14.43 10.20 24.00
CA MET A 84 14.80 8.90 23.43
C MET A 84 13.63 8.19 22.73
N CYS A 85 12.39 8.51 23.09
CA CYS A 85 11.21 7.92 22.46
C CYS A 85 10.99 8.37 21.01
N TYR A 86 11.66 9.44 20.55
CA TYR A 86 11.58 9.95 19.18
C TYR A 86 12.82 9.65 18.35
N LYS A 87 13.78 8.89 18.89
CA LYS A 87 14.94 8.46 18.11
C LYS A 87 14.50 7.64 16.90
N PRO A 88 15.17 7.83 15.74
CA PRO A 88 14.97 6.99 14.58
C PRO A 88 15.03 5.51 14.96
N SER A 89 14.00 4.76 14.62
CA SER A 89 13.80 3.39 15.06
C SER A 89 13.00 2.58 14.07
N ILE A 90 13.30 1.29 14.00
CA ILE A 90 12.55 0.30 13.24
C ILE A 90 11.66 -0.43 14.23
N ILE A 91 10.37 -0.51 13.92
CA ILE A 91 9.38 -1.28 14.65
C ILE A 91 8.99 -2.46 13.78
N GLY A 92 8.99 -3.68 14.31
CA GLY A 92 8.66 -4.84 13.49
C GLY A 92 8.15 -6.03 14.29
N ILE A 93 7.51 -6.95 13.59
CA ILE A 93 7.00 -8.20 14.15
C ILE A 93 8.02 -9.29 13.84
N SER A 94 8.50 -9.99 14.87
CA SER A 94 9.36 -11.15 14.68
C SER A 94 8.57 -12.43 14.37
N ASP A 95 9.24 -13.41 13.78
CA ASP A 95 8.72 -14.77 13.54
C ASP A 95 8.18 -15.46 14.81
N LYS A 96 8.72 -15.10 15.98
CA LYS A 96 8.29 -15.54 17.32
C LYS A 96 7.17 -14.69 17.92
N ASN A 97 6.39 -14.01 17.09
CA ASN A 97 5.20 -13.26 17.51
C ASN A 97 5.48 -12.21 18.59
N THR A 98 6.63 -11.55 18.45
CA THR A 98 7.11 -10.51 19.37
C THR A 98 7.29 -9.23 18.59
N LEU A 99 6.65 -8.16 19.04
CA LEU A 99 6.88 -6.80 18.57
C LEU A 99 8.22 -6.33 19.13
N VAL A 100 9.10 -5.88 18.24
CA VAL A 100 10.40 -5.32 18.60
C VAL A 100 10.50 -3.89 18.09
N ARG A 101 11.10 -3.03 18.89
CA ARG A 101 11.52 -1.69 18.49
C ARG A 101 13.01 -1.57 18.66
N VAL A 102 13.71 -1.19 17.60
CA VAL A 102 15.18 -1.16 17.52
C VAL A 102 15.63 0.21 17.04
N CYS A 103 16.66 0.78 17.65
CA CYS A 103 17.31 1.99 17.17
C CYS A 103 17.79 1.80 15.74
N ALA A 104 17.40 2.70 14.83
CA ALA A 104 17.84 2.63 13.45
C ALA A 104 19.36 2.77 13.38
N GLU A 105 19.93 3.79 14.03
CA GLU A 105 21.37 4.12 13.95
C GLU A 105 22.30 3.06 14.56
N THR A 106 21.89 2.46 15.69
CA THR A 106 22.80 1.62 16.50
C THR A 106 22.42 0.15 16.53
N GLY A 107 21.26 -0.22 16.00
CA GLY A 107 20.72 -1.58 16.14
C GLY A 107 20.37 -1.98 17.58
N ARG A 108 20.46 -1.06 18.55
CA ARG A 108 20.12 -1.34 19.96
C ARG A 108 18.61 -1.52 20.12
N MET A 109 18.20 -2.60 20.77
CA MET A 109 16.79 -2.84 21.09
C MET A 109 16.29 -1.85 22.16
N PHE A 110 15.22 -1.13 21.84
CA PHE A 110 14.51 -0.24 22.76
C PHE A 110 13.39 -0.97 23.49
N ASN A 111 12.56 -1.73 22.76
CA ASN A 111 11.42 -2.43 23.34
C ASN A 111 11.26 -3.83 22.75
N LYS A 112 10.71 -4.73 23.55
CA LYS A 112 10.37 -6.09 23.17
C LYS A 112 9.08 -6.49 23.88
N VAL A 113 8.04 -6.76 23.11
CA VAL A 113 6.70 -7.09 23.62
C VAL A 113 6.23 -8.39 22.98
N PHE A 114 6.03 -9.42 23.79
CA PHE A 114 5.46 -10.68 23.33
C PHE A 114 3.95 -10.50 23.11
N LEU A 115 3.46 -10.82 21.91
CA LEU A 115 2.08 -10.52 21.52
C LEU A 115 1.11 -11.61 22.00
N SER A 116 1.36 -12.87 21.65
CA SER A 116 0.52 -14.00 22.04
C SER A 116 1.22 -15.34 21.84
N GLY A 117 0.90 -16.33 22.68
CA GLY A 117 1.27 -17.74 22.42
C GLY A 117 0.29 -18.49 21.52
N LYS A 118 -0.90 -17.93 21.25
CA LYS A 118 -2.00 -18.61 20.55
C LYS A 118 -2.28 -18.03 19.17
N LEU A 119 -2.17 -16.71 19.05
CA LEU A 119 -2.46 -15.98 17.81
C LEU A 119 -1.17 -15.67 17.08
N HIS A 120 -1.23 -15.65 15.75
CA HIS A 120 -0.08 -15.32 14.91
C HIS A 120 -0.29 -13.94 14.30
N PHE A 121 0.44 -12.95 14.80
CA PHE A 121 0.50 -11.60 14.25
C PHE A 121 1.48 -11.54 13.09
N ARG A 122 1.07 -10.84 12.03
CA ARG A 122 1.79 -10.83 10.76
C ARG A 122 1.90 -9.45 10.14
N THR A 123 0.90 -8.61 10.33
CA THR A 123 0.83 -7.30 9.68
C THR A 123 0.94 -6.20 10.72
N ILE A 124 1.77 -5.19 10.43
CA ILE A 124 1.90 -3.96 11.21
C ILE A 124 1.62 -2.76 10.30
N GLU A 125 0.67 -1.93 10.69
CA GLU A 125 0.23 -0.76 9.94
C GLU A 125 0.23 0.48 10.84
N TRP A 126 0.38 1.66 10.23
CA TRP A 126 0.16 2.92 10.93
C TRP A 126 -1.34 3.10 11.15
N ASP A 127 -1.72 3.44 12.38
CA ASP A 127 -3.05 3.99 12.63
C ASP A 127 -2.99 5.50 12.46
N ASP A 128 -2.12 6.17 13.20
CA ASP A 128 -1.72 7.55 12.94
C ASP A 128 -0.20 7.58 12.72
N PRO A 129 0.29 7.97 11.52
CA PRO A 129 1.71 7.96 11.20
C PRO A 129 2.57 8.61 12.29
N GLN A 130 3.56 7.85 12.79
CA GLN A 130 4.46 8.22 13.90
C GLN A 130 3.84 8.25 15.31
N TYR A 131 2.51 8.23 15.45
CA TYR A 131 1.83 8.34 16.75
C TYR A 131 1.30 7.00 17.26
N SER A 132 0.59 6.24 16.41
CA SER A 132 -0.02 4.97 16.78
C SER A 132 0.10 3.91 15.67
N ILE A 133 0.13 2.65 16.08
CA ILE A 133 0.20 1.50 15.17
C ILE A 133 -0.88 0.48 15.51
N ALA A 134 -1.35 -0.21 14.48
CA ALA A 134 -2.22 -1.37 14.59
C ALA A 134 -1.47 -2.63 14.15
N ILE A 135 -1.56 -3.68 14.97
CA ILE A 135 -0.94 -4.98 14.69
C ILE A 135 -2.03 -6.03 14.56
N SER A 136 -2.07 -6.69 13.41
CA SER A 136 -3.14 -7.60 13.01
C SER A 136 -2.70 -9.05 13.00
N SER A 137 -3.56 -9.93 13.53
CA SER A 137 -3.37 -11.38 13.44
C SER A 137 -3.80 -11.92 12.08
N THR A 138 -3.32 -13.10 11.73
CA THR A 138 -3.96 -13.91 10.70
C THR A 138 -5.40 -14.22 11.11
N THR A 139 -6.32 -14.17 10.16
CA THR A 139 -7.72 -14.54 10.41
C THR A 139 -7.83 -16.03 10.70
N ILE A 140 -8.37 -16.38 11.86
CA ILE A 140 -8.61 -17.75 12.29
C ILE A 140 -10.06 -18.13 11.97
N THR A 141 -10.22 -19.30 11.37
CA THR A 141 -11.52 -19.92 11.14
C THR A 141 -11.76 -20.96 12.21
N THR A 142 -12.68 -20.71 13.12
CA THR A 142 -13.11 -21.72 14.08
C THR A 142 -14.35 -22.43 13.56
N PHE A 143 -14.32 -23.76 13.54
CA PHE A 143 -15.49 -24.59 13.32
C PHE A 143 -16.15 -24.81 14.68
N SER A 144 -17.34 -24.24 14.86
CA SER A 144 -18.24 -24.68 15.91
C SER A 144 -18.84 -26.02 15.48
N GLN A 145 -19.15 -26.91 16.43
CA GLN A 145 -19.76 -28.25 16.29
C GLN A 145 -20.93 -28.37 15.27
N PRO A 146 -21.37 -29.60 14.91
CA PRO A 146 -21.61 -30.07 13.53
C PRO A 146 -22.86 -29.51 12.80
N ASP A 147 -23.46 -28.43 13.30
CA ASP A 147 -24.50 -27.66 12.63
C ASP A 147 -24.01 -26.23 12.37
N GLN A 148 -23.21 -26.13 11.30
CA GLN A 148 -22.91 -24.98 10.44
C GLN A 148 -23.05 -23.57 11.03
N ASN A 149 -21.93 -22.98 11.46
CA ASN A 149 -21.55 -21.59 11.12
C ASN A 149 -20.04 -21.36 11.35
N ARG A 150 -19.31 -21.11 10.25
CA ARG A 150 -17.88 -20.75 10.29
C ARG A 150 -17.73 -19.41 10.98
N THR A 151 -17.05 -19.37 12.13
CA THR A 151 -16.77 -18.12 12.83
C THR A 151 -15.38 -17.64 12.42
N LEU A 152 -15.33 -16.53 11.68
CA LEU A 152 -14.10 -15.84 11.33
C LEU A 152 -13.73 -14.90 12.48
N CYS A 153 -12.50 -15.00 12.96
CA CYS A 153 -11.98 -14.19 14.04
C CYS A 153 -10.60 -13.63 13.69
N LYS A 154 -10.42 -12.31 13.77
CA LYS A 154 -9.13 -11.62 13.61
C LYS A 154 -8.86 -10.76 14.83
N ALA A 155 -7.66 -10.82 15.40
CA ALA A 155 -7.28 -9.96 16.51
C ALA A 155 -6.50 -8.74 16.02
N ILE A 156 -6.79 -7.59 16.63
CA ILE A 156 -6.09 -6.33 16.38
C ILE A 156 -5.61 -5.79 17.72
N ALA A 157 -4.31 -5.49 17.81
CA ALA A 157 -3.68 -4.85 18.96
C ALA A 157 -3.21 -3.44 18.58
N LEU A 158 -3.51 -2.47 19.42
CA LEU A 158 -3.21 -1.05 19.21
C LEU A 158 -2.13 -0.59 20.17
N PHE A 159 -1.21 0.23 19.65
CA PHE A 159 -0.12 0.81 20.43
C PHE A 159 0.10 2.27 20.10
N SER A 160 0.46 3.08 21.09
CA SER A 160 1.15 4.35 20.84
C SER A 160 2.64 4.08 20.60
N VAL A 161 3.33 4.88 19.79
CA VAL A 161 4.73 4.62 19.40
C VAL A 161 5.76 5.36 20.24
N ALA A 162 5.48 6.59 20.68
CA ALA A 162 6.43 7.44 21.42
C ALA A 162 5.79 8.06 22.68
N PRO A 163 5.93 7.44 23.88
CA PRO A 163 6.57 6.14 24.12
C PRO A 163 5.72 4.96 23.63
N LEU A 164 6.35 3.78 23.51
CA LEU A 164 5.64 2.57 23.14
C LEU A 164 4.70 2.16 24.29
N LYS A 165 3.39 2.32 24.12
CA LYS A 165 2.38 1.92 25.11
C LYS A 165 1.32 1.05 24.47
N PHE A 166 0.83 0.07 25.22
CA PHE A 166 -0.32 -0.72 24.82
C PHE A 166 -1.61 0.09 25.05
N ILE A 167 -2.42 0.25 24.00
CA ILE A 167 -3.73 0.93 24.10
C ILE A 167 -4.81 -0.12 24.37
N GLY A 168 -4.82 -1.18 23.56
CA GLY A 168 -5.68 -2.31 23.81
C GLY A 168 -5.72 -3.33 22.68
N MET A 169 -6.36 -4.46 22.94
CA MET A 169 -6.51 -5.55 21.97
C MET A 169 -7.95 -6.07 21.97
N PHE A 170 -8.49 -6.25 20.76
CA PHE A 170 -9.84 -6.78 20.54
C PHE A 170 -9.85 -7.80 19.40
N THR A 171 -10.99 -8.49 19.27
CA THR A 171 -11.27 -9.41 18.17
C THR A 171 -12.38 -8.88 17.29
N LEU A 172 -12.18 -8.94 15.97
CA LEU A 172 -13.22 -8.86 14.97
C LEU A 172 -13.83 -10.25 14.81
N ASP A 173 -15.12 -10.40 15.09
CA ASP A 173 -15.85 -11.67 15.06
C ASP A 173 -17.02 -11.58 14.07
N SER A 174 -17.14 -12.56 13.17
CA SER A 174 -18.27 -12.66 12.23
C SER A 174 -19.64 -12.80 12.91
N LYS A 175 -19.71 -13.15 14.20
CA LYS A 175 -20.95 -13.11 14.99
C LYS A 175 -21.42 -11.67 15.25
N ILE A 176 -20.50 -10.72 15.33
CA ILE A 176 -20.79 -9.30 15.56
C ILE A 176 -20.98 -8.58 14.23
N PHE A 177 -20.05 -8.80 13.29
CA PHE A 177 -20.03 -8.10 12.01
C PHE A 177 -20.86 -8.80 10.92
N GLY A 178 -21.35 -10.00 11.18
CA GLY A 178 -22.19 -10.78 10.27
C GLY A 178 -21.41 -11.80 9.42
N PRO A 179 -22.13 -12.72 8.75
CA PRO A 179 -21.54 -13.88 8.06
C PRO A 179 -20.74 -13.55 6.80
N LYS A 180 -20.90 -12.32 6.28
CA LYS A 180 -20.18 -11.83 5.09
C LYS A 180 -18.84 -11.19 5.43
N PHE A 181 -18.49 -11.06 6.71
CA PHE A 181 -17.20 -10.54 7.15
C PHE A 181 -16.04 -11.32 6.50
N GLU A 182 -15.08 -10.62 5.91
CA GLU A 182 -13.87 -11.21 5.34
C GLU A 182 -12.63 -10.82 6.10
N ASP A 183 -12.44 -9.51 6.25
CA ASP A 183 -11.27 -8.94 6.90
C ASP A 183 -11.59 -7.57 7.51
N GLY A 184 -10.67 -7.06 8.31
CA GLY A 184 -10.70 -5.67 8.76
C GLY A 184 -9.35 -5.16 9.19
N LEU A 185 -9.21 -3.84 9.19
CA LEU A 185 -8.00 -3.11 9.56
C LEU A 185 -8.35 -1.84 10.34
N VAL A 186 -7.36 -1.27 11.00
CA VAL A 186 -7.48 0.01 11.70
C VAL A 186 -6.48 0.99 11.11
N THR A 187 -6.98 2.12 10.62
CA THR A 187 -6.18 3.24 10.10
C THR A 187 -6.91 4.54 10.37
N ASP A 188 -6.16 5.59 10.69
CA ASP A 188 -6.64 6.95 10.92
C ASP A 188 -7.83 7.03 11.88
N ASN A 189 -7.78 6.26 12.98
CA ASN A 189 -8.85 6.19 13.97
C ASN A 189 -10.20 5.68 13.40
N LEU A 190 -10.13 4.94 12.29
CA LEU A 190 -11.25 4.23 11.68
C LEU A 190 -11.01 2.73 11.72
N LEU A 191 -12.04 1.98 12.13
CA LEU A 191 -12.12 0.55 11.90
C LEU A 191 -12.79 0.32 10.55
N ILE A 192 -12.05 -0.27 9.62
CA ILE A 192 -12.50 -0.58 8.27
C ILE A 192 -12.80 -2.08 8.20
N ILE A 193 -14.03 -2.42 7.80
CA ILE A 193 -14.47 -3.81 7.68
C ILE A 193 -14.79 -4.12 6.22
N ASN A 194 -14.13 -5.16 5.70
CA ASN A 194 -14.30 -5.67 4.36
C ASN A 194 -15.26 -6.87 4.36
N TYR A 195 -16.21 -6.84 3.46
CA TYR A 195 -17.27 -7.83 3.32
C TYR A 195 -17.25 -8.49 1.95
N ARG A 196 -17.68 -9.76 1.92
CA ARG A 196 -17.97 -10.50 0.70
C ARG A 196 -18.92 -9.72 -0.19
N GLY A 197 -18.55 -9.61 -1.46
CA GLY A 197 -19.31 -8.84 -2.46
C GLY A 197 -18.89 -7.38 -2.59
N GLY A 198 -17.69 -7.04 -2.09
CA GLY A 198 -17.07 -5.72 -2.30
C GLY A 198 -17.66 -4.61 -1.44
N PHE A 199 -18.37 -4.94 -0.35
CA PHE A 199 -18.82 -3.91 0.58
C PHE A 199 -17.73 -3.58 1.59
N VAL A 200 -17.60 -2.29 1.88
CA VAL A 200 -16.72 -1.78 2.92
C VAL A 200 -17.54 -0.92 3.86
N GLU A 201 -17.34 -1.14 5.15
CA GLU A 201 -17.99 -0.38 6.21
C GLU A 201 -16.95 0.28 7.11
N LEU A 202 -17.18 1.55 7.46
CA LEU A 202 -16.34 2.33 8.35
C LEU A 202 -17.01 2.53 9.70
N TYR A 203 -16.23 2.39 10.75
CA TYR A 203 -16.63 2.61 12.14
C TYR A 203 -15.60 3.49 12.85
N SER A 204 -16.05 4.25 13.84
CA SER A 204 -15.16 5.08 14.65
C SER A 204 -14.41 4.25 15.69
N MET A 205 -13.08 4.32 15.69
CA MET A 205 -12.27 3.72 16.76
C MET A 205 -12.42 4.47 18.07
N ASP A 206 -12.58 5.80 18.07
CA ASP A 206 -12.93 6.58 19.27
C ASP A 206 -14.19 6.05 19.97
N PHE A 207 -15.24 5.74 19.20
CA PHE A 207 -16.45 5.16 19.76
C PHE A 207 -16.15 3.82 20.46
N ILE A 208 -15.37 2.96 19.81
CA ILE A 208 -14.99 1.64 20.32
C ILE A 208 -14.15 1.78 21.59
N LEU A 209 -13.13 2.64 21.58
CA LEU A 209 -12.26 2.87 22.74
C LEU A 209 -13.05 3.44 23.92
N LYS A 210 -14.01 4.32 23.65
CA LYS A 210 -14.84 4.92 24.71
C LYS A 210 -15.87 3.96 25.33
N HIS A 211 -16.39 2.99 24.57
CA HIS A 211 -17.55 2.19 25.01
C HIS A 211 -17.24 0.70 25.24
N TYR A 212 -16.16 0.18 24.65
CA TYR A 212 -15.84 -1.25 24.67
C TYR A 212 -14.53 -1.60 25.36
N VAL A 213 -13.76 -0.63 25.86
CA VAL A 213 -12.64 -0.87 26.79
C VAL A 213 -13.20 -1.39 28.11
N LEU A 214 -12.69 -2.54 28.55
CA LEU A 214 -13.08 -3.19 29.81
C LEU A 214 -12.25 -2.67 30.99
N TYR A 215 -10.95 -2.47 30.76
CA TYR A 215 -9.97 -1.98 31.74
C TYR A 215 -8.72 -1.48 31.01
N GLU A 216 -7.95 -0.63 31.69
CA GLU A 216 -6.63 -0.21 31.23
C GLU A 216 -5.59 -1.28 31.55
N ALA A 217 -4.71 -1.58 30.59
CA ALA A 217 -3.62 -2.53 30.76
C ALA A 217 -2.33 -1.87 30.29
N GLN A 218 -1.27 -1.97 31.10
CA GLN A 218 0.01 -1.31 30.82
C GLN A 218 1.11 -2.34 30.60
N LEU A 219 1.98 -2.09 29.61
CA LEU A 219 3.10 -2.97 29.31
C LEU A 219 4.01 -3.14 30.53
N CYS A 220 4.49 -4.36 30.75
CA CYS A 220 5.37 -4.72 31.86
C CYS A 220 4.75 -4.58 33.27
N GLU A 221 3.45 -4.32 33.37
CA GLU A 221 2.70 -4.33 34.63
C GLU A 221 1.77 -5.55 34.72
N PRO A 222 1.35 -5.96 35.94
CA PRO A 222 0.35 -7.00 36.11
C PRO A 222 -1.00 -6.60 35.52
N ASP A 223 -1.57 -7.47 34.68
CA ASP A 223 -2.91 -7.36 34.15
C ASP A 223 -3.96 -7.39 35.29
N PRO A 224 -4.90 -6.42 35.37
CA PRO A 224 -5.84 -6.34 36.48
C PRO A 224 -6.76 -7.56 36.65
N VAL A 225 -6.96 -8.35 35.58
CA VAL A 225 -7.91 -9.47 35.56
C VAL A 225 -7.22 -10.81 35.79
N THR A 226 -6.08 -11.02 35.13
CA THR A 226 -5.36 -12.29 35.14
C THR A 226 -4.16 -12.30 36.08
N GLY A 227 -3.67 -11.12 36.51
CA GLY A 227 -2.45 -10.95 37.31
C GLY A 227 -1.15 -11.24 36.55
N HIS A 228 -1.23 -11.61 35.27
CA HIS A 228 -0.06 -11.88 34.44
C HIS A 228 0.58 -10.58 33.95
N VAL A 229 1.90 -10.57 33.79
CA VAL A 229 2.58 -9.37 33.29
C VAL A 229 2.31 -9.17 31.80
N VAL A 230 1.74 -8.02 31.46
CA VAL A 230 1.32 -7.67 30.10
C VAL A 230 2.53 -7.56 29.17
N GLY A 231 2.48 -8.25 28.03
CA GLY A 231 3.53 -8.22 27.02
C GLY A 231 4.73 -9.13 27.30
N LEU A 232 4.67 -9.98 28.33
CA LEU A 232 5.70 -10.99 28.62
C LEU A 232 5.25 -12.41 28.25
N TYR A 233 6.21 -13.22 27.81
CA TYR A 233 6.00 -14.65 27.58
C TYR A 233 5.74 -15.37 28.92
N PRO A 234 4.81 -16.34 28.99
CA PRO A 234 4.06 -16.96 27.89
C PRO A 234 2.70 -16.33 27.58
N HIS A 235 2.26 -15.33 28.34
CA HIS A 235 0.88 -14.85 28.30
C HIS A 235 0.63 -13.82 27.20
N GLY A 236 1.56 -12.89 26.99
CA GLY A 236 1.47 -11.85 25.97
C GLY A 236 0.49 -10.74 26.34
N LEU A 237 -0.29 -10.27 25.36
CA LEU A 237 -1.25 -9.17 25.56
C LEU A 237 -2.62 -9.68 26.00
N PRO A 238 -3.31 -8.97 26.90
CA PRO A 238 -4.68 -9.26 27.28
C PRO A 238 -5.68 -8.69 26.28
N PHE A 239 -6.85 -9.34 26.16
CA PHE A 239 -8.01 -8.78 25.46
C PHE A 239 -8.77 -7.84 26.39
N ASN A 240 -8.27 -6.61 26.53
CA ASN A 240 -8.87 -5.58 27.37
C ASN A 240 -9.97 -4.77 26.66
N ILE A 241 -10.23 -5.02 25.37
CA ILE A 241 -11.34 -4.44 24.62
C ILE A 241 -12.28 -5.55 24.14
N LYS A 242 -13.58 -5.41 24.41
CA LYS A 242 -14.61 -6.36 23.97
C LYS A 242 -15.75 -5.66 23.27
N ILE A 243 -15.73 -5.70 21.94
CA ILE A 243 -16.86 -5.30 21.11
C ILE A 243 -18.02 -6.26 21.40
N LYS A 244 -19.15 -5.72 21.88
CA LYS A 244 -20.33 -6.51 22.27
C LYS A 244 -21.39 -6.52 21.16
N ALA A 245 -21.47 -5.43 20.40
CA ALA A 245 -22.37 -5.24 19.28
C ALA A 245 -21.66 -4.42 18.20
N GLN A 246 -22.18 -4.46 16.98
CA GLN A 246 -21.67 -3.66 15.87
C GLN A 246 -21.69 -2.17 16.27
N PRO A 247 -20.56 -1.44 16.17
CA PRO A 247 -20.54 -0.01 16.46
C PRO A 247 -21.43 0.78 15.49
N PRO A 248 -21.78 2.05 15.80
CA PRO A 248 -22.50 2.90 14.87
C PRO A 248 -21.76 3.02 13.53
N LEU A 249 -22.46 2.66 12.45
CA LEU A 249 -21.93 2.72 11.09
C LEU A 249 -21.74 4.17 10.67
N MET A 250 -20.53 4.54 10.24
CA MET A 250 -20.25 5.87 9.70
C MET A 250 -20.53 5.94 8.21
N LEU A 251 -20.10 4.90 7.47
CA LEU A 251 -20.18 4.86 6.03
C LEU A 251 -20.24 3.41 5.55
N ARG A 252 -21.07 3.15 4.55
CA ARG A 252 -21.07 1.89 3.80
C ARG A 252 -21.04 2.18 2.31
N VAL A 253 -20.07 1.62 1.63
CA VAL A 253 -19.93 1.73 0.18
C VAL A 253 -19.57 0.40 -0.44
N LYS A 254 -19.80 0.30 -1.76
CA LYS A 254 -19.42 -0.85 -2.56
C LYS A 254 -18.28 -0.42 -3.47
N SER A 255 -17.20 -1.19 -3.45
CA SER A 255 -16.05 -1.03 -4.33
C SER A 255 -15.50 -2.39 -4.73
N VAL A 256 -15.02 -2.51 -5.97
CA VAL A 256 -14.33 -3.73 -6.41
C VAL A 256 -13.01 -3.86 -5.66
N ASP A 257 -12.70 -5.10 -5.27
CA ASP A 257 -11.53 -5.43 -4.45
C ASP A 257 -11.39 -4.53 -3.23
N HIS A 258 -12.53 -4.09 -2.67
CA HIS A 258 -12.63 -3.14 -1.55
C HIS A 258 -11.77 -1.87 -1.70
N ASP A 259 -11.44 -1.46 -2.94
CA ASP A 259 -10.53 -0.36 -3.23
C ASP A 259 -11.21 1.01 -3.05
N ILE A 260 -10.88 1.69 -1.96
CA ILE A 260 -11.49 2.97 -1.60
C ILE A 260 -10.42 3.96 -1.25
N GLN A 261 -10.52 5.15 -1.82
CA GLN A 261 -9.64 6.23 -1.46
C GLN A 261 -10.44 7.43 -0.98
N PHE A 262 -9.90 8.18 -0.03
CA PHE A 262 -10.47 9.44 0.43
C PHE A 262 -9.49 10.55 0.13
N GLY A 263 -9.97 11.73 -0.22
CA GLY A 263 -9.06 12.83 -0.53
C GLY A 263 -9.75 14.05 -1.07
N GLY A 264 -8.94 15.08 -1.35
CA GLY A 264 -9.41 16.38 -1.80
C GLY A 264 -10.10 17.19 -0.71
N PHE A 265 -10.22 18.48 -0.97
CA PHE A 265 -10.91 19.44 -0.13
C PHE A 265 -12.07 20.09 -0.89
N PRO A 266 -13.31 19.99 -0.38
CA PRO A 266 -13.76 19.16 0.76
C PRO A 266 -13.58 17.66 0.47
N PHE A 267 -13.69 16.79 1.47
CA PHE A 267 -13.44 15.35 1.32
C PHE A 267 -14.35 14.67 0.29
N HIS A 268 -13.73 13.91 -0.61
CA HIS A 268 -14.35 13.04 -1.60
C HIS A 268 -13.86 11.61 -1.44
N MET A 269 -14.57 10.71 -2.09
CA MET A 269 -14.26 9.29 -2.18
C MET A 269 -13.97 8.93 -3.62
N LEU A 270 -12.98 8.09 -3.85
CA LEU A 270 -12.67 7.48 -5.13
C LEU A 270 -12.87 5.97 -4.99
N LEU A 271 -13.69 5.40 -5.87
CA LEU A 271 -14.16 4.02 -5.79
C LEU A 271 -13.93 3.31 -7.13
N ALA A 272 -13.41 2.09 -7.08
CA ALA A 272 -13.31 1.23 -8.25
C ALA A 272 -14.69 0.66 -8.64
N SER A 273 -15.01 0.71 -9.94
CA SER A 273 -16.23 0.13 -10.49
C SER A 273 -16.08 -1.37 -10.80
N GLU A 274 -17.22 -2.05 -11.01
CA GLU A 274 -17.28 -3.39 -11.61
C GLU A 274 -16.76 -3.42 -13.05
N HIS A 275 -16.79 -2.27 -13.74
CA HIS A 275 -16.15 -2.12 -15.04
C HIS A 275 -14.66 -1.84 -14.86
N ARG A 276 -13.83 -2.70 -15.44
CA ARG A 276 -12.37 -2.60 -15.41
C ARG A 276 -11.92 -1.22 -15.92
N GLY A 277 -11.10 -0.54 -15.14
CA GLY A 277 -10.55 0.78 -15.47
C GLY A 277 -11.51 1.96 -15.28
N VAL A 278 -12.72 1.72 -14.78
CA VAL A 278 -13.70 2.78 -14.49
C VAL A 278 -13.72 3.07 -12.99
N PHE A 279 -13.65 4.36 -12.64
CA PHE A 279 -13.69 4.82 -11.26
C PHE A 279 -14.78 5.87 -11.03
N TYR A 280 -15.32 5.90 -9.82
CA TYR A 280 -16.29 6.90 -9.38
C TYR A 280 -15.70 7.80 -8.32
N VAL A 281 -15.82 9.11 -8.53
CA VAL A 281 -15.56 10.11 -7.51
C VAL A 281 -16.89 10.59 -6.94
N LYS A 282 -17.07 10.38 -5.63
CA LYS A 282 -18.28 10.73 -4.91
C LYS A 282 -17.98 11.71 -3.78
N SER A 283 -18.95 12.55 -3.46
CA SER A 283 -18.85 13.41 -2.28
C SER A 283 -19.06 12.57 -1.02
N LEU A 284 -18.21 12.74 0.00
CA LEU A 284 -18.30 11.99 1.25
C LEU A 284 -19.57 12.33 2.05
N VAL A 285 -20.08 13.55 1.90
CA VAL A 285 -21.20 14.09 2.70
C VAL A 285 -22.53 13.43 2.33
N ASP A 286 -22.78 13.27 1.04
CA ASP A 286 -24.07 12.85 0.48
C ASP A 286 -23.97 11.58 -0.37
N ASN A 287 -22.76 11.03 -0.56
CA ASN A 287 -22.47 9.83 -1.35
C ASN A 287 -22.97 9.93 -2.81
N ASN A 288 -23.13 11.15 -3.32
CA ASN A 288 -23.52 11.40 -4.69
C ASN A 288 -22.30 11.51 -5.59
N LEU A 289 -22.45 11.04 -6.84
CA LEU A 289 -21.44 11.22 -7.87
C LEU A 289 -21.30 12.71 -8.18
N ILE A 290 -20.07 13.22 -8.13
CA ILE A 290 -19.83 14.62 -8.49
C ILE A 290 -19.83 14.79 -10.02
N GLN A 291 -20.02 16.02 -10.50
CA GLN A 291 -20.00 16.28 -11.93
C GLN A 291 -18.62 15.97 -12.52
N GLY A 292 -18.56 15.15 -13.57
CA GLY A 292 -17.30 14.63 -14.11
C GLY A 292 -16.63 13.56 -13.24
N GLY A 293 -17.33 13.04 -12.22
CA GLY A 293 -16.85 12.01 -11.30
C GLY A 293 -16.76 10.61 -11.89
N LEU A 294 -17.23 10.37 -13.12
CA LEU A 294 -16.98 9.13 -13.83
C LEU A 294 -15.62 9.24 -14.52
N LEU A 295 -14.64 8.52 -13.99
CA LEU A 295 -13.29 8.49 -14.52
C LEU A 295 -13.11 7.25 -15.37
N ASP A 296 -12.80 7.46 -16.64
CA ASP A 296 -12.58 6.41 -17.62
C ASP A 296 -11.57 6.90 -18.67
N LEU A 297 -10.54 6.08 -18.93
CA LEU A 297 -9.56 6.34 -20.00
C LEU A 297 -10.03 5.77 -21.35
N GLY A 298 -11.07 4.94 -21.39
CA GLY A 298 -11.60 4.31 -22.60
C GLY A 298 -10.68 3.22 -23.17
N ASN A 299 -9.75 2.71 -22.36
CA ASN A 299 -8.70 1.79 -22.78
C ASN A 299 -9.11 0.31 -22.62
N GLU A 300 -10.29 -0.07 -23.12
CA GLU A 300 -10.82 -1.45 -23.02
C GLU A 300 -9.89 -2.53 -23.58
N LYS A 301 -8.91 -2.14 -24.41
CA LYS A 301 -7.94 -3.04 -25.08
C LYS A 301 -6.57 -3.06 -24.40
N SER A 302 -6.35 -2.30 -23.33
CA SER A 302 -5.10 -2.33 -22.56
C SER A 302 -4.99 -3.63 -21.78
N ILE A 303 -3.80 -4.24 -21.82
CA ILE A 303 -3.47 -5.38 -20.95
C ILE A 303 -3.33 -4.90 -19.51
N GLU A 304 -2.79 -3.71 -19.31
CA GLU A 304 -2.57 -3.10 -18.00
C GLU A 304 -3.85 -2.49 -17.45
N ASP A 305 -4.05 -2.64 -16.13
CA ASP A 305 -5.17 -2.05 -15.41
C ASP A 305 -4.96 -0.54 -15.23
N ASP A 306 -5.97 0.25 -15.61
CA ASP A 306 -5.97 1.66 -15.26
C ASP A 306 -6.00 1.81 -13.73
N THR A 307 -5.34 2.84 -13.22
CA THR A 307 -5.26 3.15 -11.80
C THR A 307 -5.63 4.62 -11.61
N ALA A 308 -6.44 4.88 -10.58
CA ALA A 308 -6.79 6.23 -10.15
C ALA A 308 -6.37 6.43 -8.70
N VAL A 309 -5.73 7.55 -8.40
CA VAL A 309 -5.32 7.90 -7.04
C VAL A 309 -5.56 9.37 -6.77
N PHE A 310 -5.95 9.71 -5.54
CA PHE A 310 -5.86 11.10 -5.09
C PHE A 310 -4.39 11.47 -4.94
N HIS A 311 -4.00 12.61 -5.52
CA HIS A 311 -2.66 13.13 -5.30
C HIS A 311 -2.53 13.54 -3.82
N PRO A 312 -1.45 13.15 -3.13
CA PRO A 312 -1.24 13.45 -1.71
C PRO A 312 -0.95 14.94 -1.42
N ASP A 313 -1.18 15.84 -2.38
CA ASP A 313 -0.90 17.26 -2.21
C ASP A 313 -2.15 18.03 -1.76
N VAL A 314 -1.96 19.33 -1.52
CA VAL A 314 -3.05 20.25 -1.15
C VAL A 314 -3.84 20.76 -2.37
N HIS A 315 -3.49 20.37 -3.59
CA HIS A 315 -4.04 20.96 -4.82
C HIS A 315 -5.30 20.26 -5.34
N ASN A 316 -5.82 19.29 -4.59
CA ASN A 316 -7.03 18.53 -4.90
C ASN A 316 -6.98 17.85 -6.27
N LYS A 317 -5.83 17.24 -6.58
CA LYS A 317 -5.64 16.52 -7.83
C LYS A 317 -6.01 15.05 -7.72
N ILE A 318 -6.43 14.48 -8.83
CA ILE A 318 -6.58 13.04 -9.02
C ILE A 318 -5.70 12.67 -10.21
N ILE A 319 -4.83 11.70 -10.02
CA ILE A 319 -4.01 11.15 -11.10
C ILE A 319 -4.70 9.87 -11.56
N LEU A 320 -5.15 9.87 -12.81
CA LEU A 320 -5.70 8.72 -13.49
C LEU A 320 -4.70 8.29 -14.56
N TYR A 321 -4.14 7.11 -14.46
CA TYR A 321 -3.17 6.61 -15.42
C TYR A 321 -3.47 5.19 -15.86
N GLY A 322 -3.15 4.90 -17.10
CA GLY A 322 -3.26 3.59 -17.71
C GLY A 322 -2.06 3.35 -18.60
N GLY A 323 -2.09 2.27 -19.39
CA GLY A 323 -0.89 1.80 -20.07
C GLY A 323 -0.25 2.75 -21.09
N SER A 324 -0.88 3.85 -21.50
CA SER A 324 -0.20 4.87 -22.34
C SER A 324 -0.68 6.31 -22.10
N THR A 325 -1.52 6.53 -21.10
CA THR A 325 -2.20 7.81 -20.88
C THR A 325 -2.20 8.13 -19.41
N ILE A 326 -1.87 9.37 -19.09
CA ILE A 326 -1.97 9.92 -17.74
C ILE A 326 -2.81 11.18 -17.82
N ARG A 327 -3.86 11.25 -17.02
CA ARG A 327 -4.70 12.42 -16.82
C ARG A 327 -4.53 12.91 -15.40
N ILE A 328 -4.10 14.15 -15.27
CA ILE A 328 -4.09 14.89 -14.02
C ILE A 328 -5.36 15.73 -14.01
N LEU A 329 -6.27 15.35 -13.14
CA LEU A 329 -7.58 15.96 -12.95
C LEU A 329 -7.52 16.84 -11.71
N LYS A 330 -8.25 17.95 -11.70
CA LYS A 330 -8.38 18.85 -10.56
C LYS A 330 -9.83 18.92 -10.10
N LEU A 331 -10.04 18.79 -8.80
CA LEU A 331 -11.33 19.07 -8.18
C LEU A 331 -11.51 20.59 -8.06
N VAL A 332 -12.59 21.10 -8.62
CA VAL A 332 -12.90 22.53 -8.64
C VAL A 332 -14.33 22.76 -8.14
N ASN A 333 -14.51 23.81 -7.33
CA ASN A 333 -15.84 24.29 -6.97
C ASN A 333 -16.37 25.15 -8.13
N ASP A 334 -17.48 24.74 -8.76
CA ASP A 334 -18.08 25.52 -9.84
C ASP A 334 -18.84 26.74 -9.30
N VAL A 335 -19.10 27.70 -10.18
CA VAL A 335 -19.74 29.00 -9.87
C VAL A 335 -21.10 28.83 -9.18
N ASN A 336 -21.80 27.71 -9.43
CA ASN A 336 -23.08 27.38 -8.83
C ASN A 336 -22.98 26.61 -7.50
N SER A 337 -21.81 26.56 -6.86
CA SER A 337 -21.53 25.74 -5.67
C SER A 337 -21.69 24.22 -5.89
N GLN A 338 -21.79 23.77 -7.15
CA GLN A 338 -21.73 22.36 -7.51
C GLN A 338 -20.26 21.96 -7.69
N LYS A 339 -19.86 20.86 -7.05
CA LYS A 339 -18.49 20.35 -7.12
C LYS A 339 -18.30 19.60 -8.43
N CYS A 340 -17.22 19.88 -9.15
CA CYS A 340 -16.92 19.25 -10.43
C CYS A 340 -15.45 18.84 -10.53
N ILE A 341 -15.19 17.83 -11.35
CA ILE A 341 -13.84 17.47 -11.79
C ILE A 341 -13.58 18.15 -13.13
N ARG A 342 -12.41 18.78 -13.26
CA ARG A 342 -11.92 19.34 -14.52
C ARG A 342 -10.58 18.73 -14.86
N LEU A 343 -10.35 18.45 -16.14
CA LEU A 343 -9.03 18.07 -16.63
C LEU A 343 -8.08 19.26 -16.48
N GLN A 344 -6.99 19.08 -15.73
CA GLN A 344 -5.92 20.07 -15.64
C GLN A 344 -4.86 19.82 -16.69
N LYS A 345 -4.42 18.56 -16.82
CA LYS A 345 -3.39 18.15 -17.78
C LYS A 345 -3.66 16.73 -18.27
N GLU A 346 -3.41 16.50 -19.54
CA GLU A 346 -3.33 15.16 -20.13
C GLU A 346 -1.92 14.97 -20.71
N ILE A 347 -1.30 13.87 -20.33
CA ILE A 347 0.02 13.45 -20.80
C ILE A 347 -0.19 12.15 -21.57
N LEU A 348 0.12 12.18 -22.86
CA LEU A 348 0.09 11.02 -23.73
C LEU A 348 1.52 10.50 -23.89
N LEU A 349 1.72 9.21 -23.65
CA LEU A 349 3.01 8.58 -23.91
C LEU A 349 3.17 8.29 -25.41
N ASP A 350 4.41 8.39 -25.89
CA ASP A 350 4.74 8.13 -27.28
C ASP A 350 4.37 6.68 -27.64
N GLN A 351 3.44 6.52 -28.58
CA GLN A 351 3.14 5.22 -29.19
C GLN A 351 3.91 5.12 -30.52
N ILE A 352 5.02 4.37 -30.52
CA ILE A 352 5.78 4.13 -31.75
C ILE A 352 5.14 2.94 -32.48
N TYR A 353 4.21 3.25 -33.38
CA TYR A 353 3.73 2.26 -34.35
C TYR A 353 4.80 2.02 -35.42
N LYS A 354 5.66 1.02 -35.24
CA LYS A 354 6.30 0.41 -36.41
C LYS A 354 5.25 -0.49 -37.06
N SER A 355 4.75 -0.09 -38.23
CA SER A 355 4.07 -1.03 -39.12
C SER A 355 5.04 -2.21 -39.35
N PRO A 356 4.69 -3.44 -38.95
CA PRO A 356 5.36 -4.58 -39.55
C PRO A 356 5.01 -4.49 -41.03
N MET A 357 5.99 -4.48 -41.93
CA MET A 357 5.72 -4.81 -43.31
C MET A 357 5.14 -6.23 -43.33
N LEU A 358 3.82 -6.32 -43.36
CA LEU A 358 3.11 -7.59 -43.42
C LEU A 358 3.37 -8.17 -44.81
N ASN A 359 4.36 -9.05 -44.93
CA ASN A 359 4.39 -9.98 -46.04
C ASN A 359 3.19 -10.90 -45.88
N ASN A 360 2.12 -10.59 -46.62
CA ASN A 360 0.84 -11.33 -46.60
C ASN A 360 0.94 -12.74 -47.18
N VAL A 361 2.15 -13.27 -47.37
CA VAL A 361 2.45 -14.49 -48.09
C VAL A 361 3.28 -15.40 -47.19
N THR A 362 2.74 -16.57 -46.85
CA THR A 362 3.51 -17.61 -46.16
C THR A 362 4.63 -18.13 -47.05
N ARG A 363 5.66 -18.80 -46.50
CA ARG A 363 6.73 -19.48 -47.29
C ARG A 363 6.20 -20.47 -48.36
N SER A 364 4.92 -20.85 -48.29
CA SER A 364 4.22 -21.70 -49.25
C SER A 364 3.38 -20.95 -50.29
N GLY A 365 3.43 -19.61 -50.34
CA GLY A 365 2.71 -18.80 -51.32
C GLY A 365 1.24 -18.50 -51.00
N ARG A 366 0.74 -18.84 -49.81
CA ARG A 366 -0.68 -18.57 -49.44
C ARG A 366 -0.86 -17.15 -48.94
N HIS A 367 -1.85 -16.45 -49.52
CA HIS A 367 -2.26 -15.12 -49.07
C HIS A 367 -3.15 -15.20 -47.82
N VAL A 368 -2.73 -14.52 -46.74
CA VAL A 368 -3.50 -14.43 -45.49
C VAL A 368 -4.53 -13.31 -45.63
N ARG A 369 -5.84 -13.64 -45.62
CA ARG A 369 -6.95 -12.69 -45.83
C ARG A 369 -7.30 -11.81 -44.63
N SER A 370 -6.87 -12.17 -43.42
CA SER A 370 -7.02 -11.36 -42.22
C SER A 370 -6.04 -11.91 -41.18
N ALA A 371 -5.00 -11.14 -40.85
CA ALA A 371 -4.16 -11.45 -39.73
C ALA A 371 -4.92 -11.07 -38.45
N PHE A 372 -5.21 -12.02 -37.56
CA PHE A 372 -5.54 -11.68 -36.18
C PHE A 372 -4.31 -11.00 -35.61
N ASN A 373 -4.39 -9.69 -35.40
CA ASN A 373 -3.23 -8.85 -35.12
C ASN A 373 -2.85 -8.92 -33.64
N SER A 374 -2.62 -10.13 -33.12
CA SER A 374 -2.00 -10.34 -31.80
C SER A 374 -0.49 -10.03 -31.80
N ARG A 375 0.07 -9.64 -32.96
CA ARG A 375 1.48 -9.32 -33.20
C ARG A 375 1.70 -7.94 -33.81
N ALA A 376 0.75 -7.01 -33.69
CA ALA A 376 1.17 -5.61 -33.69
C ALA A 376 1.98 -5.46 -32.39
N THR A 377 3.30 -5.67 -32.46
CA THR A 377 4.23 -5.30 -31.40
C THR A 377 4.18 -3.78 -31.34
N CYS A 378 3.18 -3.23 -30.65
CA CYS A 378 3.25 -1.85 -30.24
C CYS A 378 4.43 -1.79 -29.26
N TYR A 379 5.49 -1.09 -29.64
CA TYR A 379 6.42 -0.61 -28.65
C TYR A 379 5.64 0.43 -27.86
N GLN A 380 5.10 -0.02 -26.74
CA GLN A 380 4.28 0.81 -25.88
C GLN A 380 5.15 1.20 -24.71
N SER A 381 5.39 2.51 -24.57
CA SER A 381 5.81 3.06 -23.29
C SER A 381 4.65 2.88 -22.32
N THR A 382 4.85 2.07 -21.29
CA THR A 382 3.83 1.82 -20.26
C THR A 382 4.12 2.61 -19.00
N VAL A 383 3.06 3.06 -18.32
CA VAL A 383 3.17 3.75 -17.04
C VAL A 383 3.25 2.69 -15.95
N ASN A 384 4.38 2.63 -15.27
CA ASN A 384 4.56 1.69 -14.19
C ASN A 384 4.13 2.27 -12.86
N ASP A 385 4.50 3.53 -12.60
CA ASP A 385 4.27 4.14 -11.30
C ASP A 385 4.29 5.68 -11.38
N VAL A 386 3.66 6.31 -10.40
CA VAL A 386 3.66 7.76 -10.19
C VAL A 386 4.02 8.06 -8.74
N ILE A 387 5.17 8.71 -8.54
CA ILE A 387 5.78 8.92 -7.23
C ILE A 387 5.76 10.41 -6.91
N TYR A 388 5.30 10.80 -5.73
CA TYR A 388 5.35 12.19 -5.26
C TYR A 388 6.50 12.40 -4.28
N ASP A 389 7.30 13.45 -4.50
CA ASP A 389 8.31 13.97 -3.59
C ASP A 389 7.78 15.30 -3.00
N SER A 390 7.31 15.23 -1.77
CA SER A 390 6.76 16.37 -1.05
C SER A 390 7.80 17.38 -0.58
N GLU A 391 9.08 17.01 -0.50
CA GLU A 391 10.12 17.96 -0.08
C GLU A 391 10.48 18.92 -1.22
N LEU A 392 10.53 18.39 -2.44
CA LEU A 392 10.76 19.19 -3.65
C LEU A 392 9.47 19.71 -4.28
N ASP A 393 8.31 19.29 -3.77
CA ASP A 393 6.99 19.49 -4.38
C ASP A 393 6.98 19.14 -5.88
N THR A 394 7.46 17.94 -6.19
CA THR A 394 7.51 17.41 -7.56
C THR A 394 6.91 16.01 -7.58
N PHE A 395 6.42 15.59 -8.74
CA PHE A 395 6.06 14.18 -8.94
C PHE A 395 6.83 13.61 -10.14
N ALA A 396 7.16 12.33 -10.04
CA ALA A 396 7.87 11.59 -11.06
C ALA A 396 6.97 10.51 -11.66
N ILE A 397 6.95 10.44 -12.98
CA ILE A 397 6.27 9.39 -13.73
C ILE A 397 7.34 8.41 -14.21
N LEU A 398 7.20 7.16 -13.78
CA LEU A 398 8.02 6.05 -14.21
C LEU A 398 7.37 5.40 -15.44
N THR A 399 8.07 5.45 -16.56
CA THR A 399 7.65 4.79 -17.80
C THR A 399 8.66 3.77 -18.26
N GLN A 400 8.20 2.64 -18.77
CA GLN A 400 9.07 1.63 -19.38
C GLN A 400 8.80 1.53 -20.87
N ASP A 401 9.84 1.72 -21.67
CA ASP A 401 9.79 1.46 -23.10
C ASP A 401 10.13 -0.01 -23.33
N GLN A 402 9.17 -0.78 -23.84
CA GLN A 402 9.48 -2.07 -24.40
C GLN A 402 10.18 -1.83 -25.75
N ASN A 403 11.51 -1.87 -25.79
CA ASN A 403 12.28 -1.78 -27.04
C ASN A 403 12.73 -3.17 -27.48
N ASP A 404 12.20 -3.63 -28.62
CA ASP A 404 12.50 -4.89 -29.32
C ASP A 404 12.33 -6.18 -28.49
N CYS A 405 11.53 -7.13 -29.01
CA CYS A 405 11.35 -8.48 -28.45
C CYS A 405 12.65 -9.32 -28.33
N PHE A 406 13.81 -8.73 -28.62
CA PHE A 406 15.13 -9.36 -28.65
C PHE A 406 16.16 -8.66 -27.75
N SER A 407 15.85 -7.51 -27.14
CA SER A 407 16.77 -6.86 -26.20
C SER A 407 16.47 -7.28 -24.77
N CYS A 408 17.51 -7.67 -24.03
CA CYS A 408 17.47 -8.02 -22.61
C CYS A 408 17.61 -6.79 -21.69
N ASN A 409 17.33 -5.58 -22.20
CA ASN A 409 17.32 -4.35 -21.42
C ASN A 409 15.97 -3.62 -21.55
N LEU A 410 15.37 -3.26 -20.42
CA LEU A 410 14.22 -2.35 -20.35
C LEU A 410 14.73 -0.92 -20.23
N ASN A 411 14.37 -0.07 -21.19
CA ASN A 411 14.66 1.35 -21.12
C ASN A 411 13.64 2.01 -20.21
N THR A 412 14.05 2.23 -18.95
CA THR A 412 13.21 2.90 -17.96
C THR A 412 13.49 4.39 -18.01
N ARG A 413 12.43 5.18 -18.16
CA ARG A 413 12.49 6.64 -18.14
C ARG A 413 11.71 7.16 -16.95
N ILE A 414 12.33 8.09 -16.24
CA ILE A 414 11.72 8.77 -15.09
C ILE A 414 11.61 10.23 -15.48
N ARG A 415 10.38 10.69 -15.71
CA ARG A 415 10.10 12.09 -16.04
C ARG A 415 9.63 12.79 -14.78
N ILE A 416 10.30 13.88 -14.41
CA ILE A 416 9.99 14.69 -13.23
C ILE A 416 9.16 15.88 -13.68
N TYR A 417 8.10 16.18 -12.94
CA TYR A 417 7.16 17.25 -13.21
C TYR A 417 7.04 18.16 -11.99
N ASP A 418 6.86 19.45 -12.27
CA ASP A 418 6.45 20.44 -11.29
C ASP A 418 5.05 20.09 -10.78
N ASN A 419 4.86 20.07 -9.47
CA ASN A 419 3.56 19.69 -8.94
C ASN A 419 2.49 20.74 -9.28
N GLU A 420 2.77 22.04 -9.15
CA GLU A 420 1.77 23.10 -9.36
C GLU A 420 1.36 23.22 -10.83
N THR A 421 2.33 23.41 -11.73
CA THR A 421 2.07 23.69 -13.16
C THR A 421 1.85 22.40 -13.97
N CYS A 422 2.31 21.25 -13.46
CA CYS A 422 2.35 19.98 -14.19
C CYS A 422 3.23 20.03 -15.45
N ASP A 423 4.23 20.91 -15.48
CA ASP A 423 5.22 20.98 -16.55
C ASP A 423 6.40 20.07 -16.26
N GLN A 424 6.97 19.48 -17.32
CA GLN A 424 8.11 18.59 -17.18
C GLN A 424 9.37 19.38 -16.85
N LEU A 425 9.99 19.07 -15.71
CA LEU A 425 11.23 19.66 -15.23
C LEU A 425 12.46 18.93 -15.78
N GLY A 426 12.37 17.60 -15.96
CA GLY A 426 13.50 16.80 -16.41
C GLY A 426 13.15 15.36 -16.75
N GLU A 427 14.11 14.64 -17.34
CA GLU A 427 14.01 13.21 -17.66
C GLU A 427 15.32 12.51 -17.30
N ILE A 428 15.21 11.40 -16.58
CA ILE A 428 16.33 10.50 -16.26
C ILE A 428 16.10 9.20 -17.02
N LYS A 429 17.10 8.75 -17.76
CA LYS A 429 17.09 7.47 -18.47
C LYS A 429 17.94 6.47 -17.71
N ILE A 430 17.36 5.31 -17.40
CA ILE A 430 18.00 4.22 -16.71
C ILE A 430 17.85 2.95 -17.54
N ASP A 431 18.97 2.39 -17.95
CA ASP A 431 19.00 1.10 -18.63
C ASP A 431 18.97 0.00 -17.57
N LEU A 432 17.87 -0.77 -17.53
CA LEU A 432 17.69 -1.84 -16.56
C LEU A 432 17.82 -3.21 -17.23
N PRO A 433 18.63 -4.13 -16.70
CA PRO A 433 18.69 -5.49 -17.22
C PRO A 433 17.37 -6.23 -16.95
N THR A 434 16.78 -6.80 -17.99
CA THR A 434 15.49 -7.51 -17.97
C THR A 434 15.62 -8.91 -17.40
N ASP A 435 16.77 -9.56 -17.60
CA ASP A 435 16.96 -10.99 -17.30
C ASP A 435 17.16 -11.32 -15.81
N GLU A 436 17.49 -10.31 -14.99
CA GLU A 436 17.88 -10.52 -13.59
C GLU A 436 16.81 -10.17 -12.58
N VAL A 437 15.71 -9.57 -13.00
CA VAL A 437 14.78 -8.88 -12.09
C VAL A 437 13.38 -9.45 -12.22
N ILE A 438 12.91 -10.05 -11.13
CA ILE A 438 11.51 -10.48 -11.01
C ILE A 438 10.67 -9.21 -10.80
N ASP A 439 11.09 -8.33 -9.88
CA ASP A 439 10.31 -7.17 -9.41
C ASP A 439 11.19 -5.95 -9.15
N SER A 440 10.61 -4.75 -9.31
CA SER A 440 11.26 -3.48 -8.95
C SER A 440 10.27 -2.44 -8.47
N ASN A 441 10.55 -1.88 -7.29
CA ASN A 441 9.86 -0.72 -6.75
C ASN A 441 10.79 0.49 -6.77
N PHE A 442 10.23 1.67 -7.02
CA PHE A 442 10.97 2.93 -7.06
C PHE A 442 10.42 3.89 -6.00
N PHE A 443 11.32 4.67 -5.41
CA PHE A 443 11.01 5.70 -4.42
C PHE A 443 11.82 6.94 -4.77
N LEU A 444 11.25 8.12 -4.59
CA LEU A 444 11.93 9.40 -4.79
C LEU A 444 11.83 10.20 -3.50
N ASN A 445 12.97 10.66 -2.99
CA ASN A 445 13.00 11.53 -1.81
C ASN A 445 14.20 12.48 -1.85
N CYS A 446 13.97 13.76 -1.62
CA CYS A 446 14.99 14.82 -1.70
C CYS A 446 15.80 14.78 -3.01
N GLY A 447 15.16 14.39 -4.12
CA GLY A 447 15.86 14.19 -5.41
C GLY A 447 16.79 12.97 -5.47
N THR A 448 16.78 12.09 -4.47
CA THR A 448 17.43 10.78 -4.49
C THR A 448 16.41 9.72 -4.92
N LEU A 449 16.73 9.00 -5.98
CA LEU A 449 15.91 7.88 -6.45
C LEU A 449 16.45 6.57 -5.86
N ILE A 450 15.59 5.83 -5.20
CA ILE A 450 15.89 4.53 -4.61
C ILE A 450 15.10 3.47 -5.36
N ARG A 451 15.80 2.43 -5.82
CA ARG A 451 15.19 1.25 -6.43
C ARG A 451 15.44 0.05 -5.55
N ILE A 452 14.39 -0.70 -5.28
CA ILE A 452 14.47 -1.99 -4.59
C ILE A 452 14.00 -3.06 -5.56
N SER A 453 14.87 -4.00 -5.89
CA SER A 453 14.56 -5.07 -6.82
C SER A 453 14.76 -6.45 -6.22
N LYS A 454 13.95 -7.41 -6.66
CA LYS A 454 14.08 -8.82 -6.31
C LYS A 454 14.71 -9.55 -7.49
N SER A 455 15.89 -10.12 -7.27
CA SER A 455 16.58 -10.87 -8.32
C SER A 455 15.98 -12.25 -8.52
N THR A 456 16.25 -12.86 -9.68
CA THR A 456 15.87 -14.26 -9.98
C THR A 456 16.39 -15.28 -8.96
N ALA A 457 17.45 -14.92 -8.22
CA ALA A 457 17.99 -15.71 -7.11
C ALA A 457 17.29 -15.46 -5.76
N ASN A 458 16.11 -14.81 -5.75
CA ASN A 458 15.39 -14.38 -4.54
C ASN A 458 16.22 -13.51 -3.58
N LYS A 459 17.15 -12.70 -4.13
CA LYS A 459 17.90 -11.71 -3.34
C LYS A 459 17.33 -10.32 -3.58
N PHE A 460 17.15 -9.57 -2.50
CA PHE A 460 16.81 -8.15 -2.60
C PHE A 460 18.07 -7.32 -2.87
N VAL A 461 17.98 -6.41 -3.83
CA VAL A 461 19.01 -5.45 -4.19
C VAL A 461 18.42 -4.06 -4.01
N CYS A 462 19.14 -3.18 -3.30
CA CYS A 462 18.81 -1.77 -3.18
C CYS A 462 19.83 -0.97 -3.98
N THR A 463 19.37 -0.17 -4.93
CA THR A 463 20.18 0.71 -5.78
C THR A 463 19.76 2.14 -5.53
N VAL A 464 20.72 3.00 -5.21
CA VAL A 464 20.48 4.42 -4.93
C VAL A 464 21.11 5.24 -6.05
N TYR A 465 20.29 6.05 -6.70
CA TYR A 465 20.70 7.00 -7.73
C TYR A 465 20.69 8.39 -7.12
N LYS A 466 21.87 9.01 -7.02
CA LYS A 466 21.99 10.41 -6.62
C LYS A 466 22.34 11.26 -7.83
N PRO A 467 21.67 12.42 -8.03
CA PRO A 467 22.10 13.38 -9.03
C PRO A 467 23.52 13.86 -8.69
N ILE A 468 24.41 13.86 -9.68
CA ILE A 468 25.74 14.44 -9.54
C ILE A 468 25.54 15.96 -9.52
N GLN A 469 25.96 16.61 -8.44
CA GLN A 469 25.98 18.07 -8.32
C GLN A 469 27.03 18.70 -9.22
#